data_AF-A0A835I582-F1
#
_entry.id   AF-A0A835I582-F1
#
_cell.length_a   1.000
_cell.length_b   1.000
_cell.length_c   1.000
_cell.angle_alpha   90.00
_cell.angle_beta   90.00
_cell.angle_gamma   90.00
#
_symmetry.space_group_name_H-M   'P 1'
#
loop_
_entity.id
_entity.type
_entity.pdbx_description
1 polymer ?
#
loop_
_entity_poly.entity_id
_entity_poly.type
_entity_poly.pdbx_seq_one_letter_code
_entity_poly.pdbx_strand_id
1 'polypeptide(L)'
;MSGEGVNGFGRNISGLFKHAITVASETLLFTKENVETLPPVGSINGGSLLFVDISVPRNVGSCVSDVENTRVACLNAFDLKEVVAANKEDRNRKAMEAQVIITEESKQFGAWRDSLETVPTIKKLRALVEGIRITITILQYYISV
;
A
#
# COMPACT_ATOMS: atom_id res chain seq x y z
N MET A 1 -11.19 -5.39 -19.60
CA MET A 1 -11.35 -6.06 -18.31
C MET A 1 -12.44 -5.31 -17.56
N SER A 2 -13.68 -5.78 -17.62
CA SER A 2 -14.77 -5.21 -16.81
C SER A 2 -14.50 -5.57 -15.36
N GLY A 3 -14.31 -4.58 -14.49
CA GLY A 3 -14.20 -4.83 -13.06
C GLY A 3 -15.44 -5.61 -12.59
N GLU A 4 -15.22 -6.75 -11.94
CA GLU A 4 -16.31 -7.49 -11.31
C GLU A 4 -16.99 -6.57 -10.29
N GLY A 5 -18.31 -6.40 -10.47
CA GLY A 5 -19.12 -5.56 -9.62
C GLY A 5 -19.09 -6.08 -8.19
N VAL A 6 -18.48 -5.30 -7.30
CA VAL A 6 -18.48 -5.60 -5.87
C VAL A 6 -19.90 -5.37 -5.34
N ASN A 7 -20.55 -6.42 -4.83
CA ASN A 7 -21.84 -6.28 -4.16
C ASN A 7 -21.71 -5.30 -2.98
N GLY A 8 -22.58 -4.30 -2.93
CA GLY A 8 -22.54 -3.20 -1.95
C GLY A 8 -22.03 -1.86 -2.50
N PHE A 9 -21.36 -1.85 -3.65
CA PHE A 9 -21.08 -0.60 -4.39
C PHE A 9 -22.26 -0.33 -5.34
N GLY A 10 -23.36 0.18 -4.80
CA GLY A 10 -24.60 0.39 -5.56
C GLY A 10 -24.38 1.28 -6.80
N ARG A 11 -25.07 0.98 -7.90
CA ARG A 11 -25.07 1.80 -9.15
C ARG A 11 -25.47 3.28 -8.95
N ASN A 12 -25.84 3.69 -7.72
CA ASN A 12 -26.35 5.01 -7.35
C ASN A 12 -25.25 6.01 -6.92
N ILE A 13 -24.03 5.56 -6.59
CA ILE A 13 -22.95 6.45 -6.10
C ILE A 13 -22.18 7.15 -7.23
N SER A 14 -22.41 6.77 -8.48
CA SER A 14 -21.73 7.33 -9.66
C SER A 14 -21.88 8.86 -9.78
N GLY A 15 -22.97 9.43 -9.25
CA GLY A 15 -23.22 10.88 -9.24
C GLY A 15 -22.77 11.64 -7.98
N LEU A 16 -22.35 10.93 -6.93
CA LEU A 16 -21.97 11.51 -5.63
C LEU A 16 -20.49 11.91 -5.56
N PHE A 17 -19.62 11.25 -6.32
CA PHE A 17 -18.18 11.50 -6.31
C PHE A 17 -17.76 12.47 -7.42
N LYS A 18 -18.18 13.73 -7.34
CA LYS A 18 -17.67 14.76 -8.27
C LYS A 18 -16.25 15.23 -7.90
N HIS A 19 -15.85 15.09 -6.64
CA HIS A 19 -14.52 15.45 -6.17
C HIS A 19 -14.05 14.41 -5.13
N ALA A 20 -13.22 13.47 -5.55
CA ALA A 20 -12.46 12.60 -4.64
C ALA A 20 -11.08 13.22 -4.47
N ILE A 21 -10.69 13.49 -3.22
CA ILE A 21 -9.35 14.01 -2.91
C ILE A 21 -8.64 12.95 -2.07
N THR A 22 -7.58 12.39 -2.63
CA THR A 22 -6.64 11.53 -1.91
C THR A 22 -5.28 12.21 -2.01
N VAL A 23 -4.77 12.72 -0.90
CA VAL A 23 -3.45 13.33 -0.86
C VAL A 23 -2.75 12.92 0.44
N ALA A 24 -1.52 12.42 0.33
CA ALA A 24 -0.69 12.09 1.50
C ALA A 24 -0.01 13.35 2.05
N SER A 25 -0.79 14.34 2.51
CA SER A 25 -0.25 15.55 3.14
C SER A 25 -0.10 15.37 4.65
N GLU A 26 1.03 15.81 5.19
CA GLU A 26 1.26 15.92 6.65
C GLU A 26 0.58 17.15 7.26
N THR A 27 0.02 18.03 6.44
CA THR A 27 -0.69 19.26 6.84
C THR A 27 -2.13 19.27 6.34
N LEU A 28 -3.00 20.03 7.02
CA LEU A 28 -4.38 20.23 6.58
C LEU A 28 -4.40 20.95 5.24
N LEU A 29 -5.06 20.35 4.26
CA LEU A 29 -5.24 20.91 2.92
C LEU A 29 -6.55 21.72 2.82
N PHE A 30 -7.55 21.33 3.60
CA PHE A 30 -8.82 22.04 3.68
C PHE A 30 -9.00 22.58 5.08
N THR A 31 -8.81 23.89 5.23
CA THR A 31 -9.21 24.63 6.42
C THR A 31 -10.54 25.33 6.20
N LYS A 32 -11.16 25.78 7.28
CA LYS A 32 -12.42 26.51 7.23
C LYS A 32 -12.33 27.74 6.31
N GLU A 33 -11.25 28.51 6.43
CA GLU A 33 -11.03 29.73 5.67
C GLU A 33 -10.98 29.46 4.17
N ASN A 34 -10.32 28.38 3.75
CA ASN A 34 -10.26 28.04 2.33
C ASN A 34 -11.61 27.54 1.79
N VAL A 35 -12.37 26.81 2.60
CA VAL A 35 -13.67 26.28 2.17
C VAL A 35 -14.74 27.36 2.07
N GLU A 36 -14.73 28.36 2.95
CA GLU A 36 -15.65 29.52 2.87
C GLU A 36 -15.48 30.34 1.59
N THR A 37 -14.28 30.33 0.98
CA THR A 37 -14.00 31.06 -0.26
C THR A 37 -14.45 30.31 -1.52
N LEU A 38 -14.94 29.07 -1.41
CA LEU A 38 -15.35 28.28 -2.55
C LEU A 38 -16.68 28.77 -3.13
N PRO A 39 -16.86 28.71 -4.46
CA PRO A 39 -18.13 29.07 -5.07
C PRO A 39 -19.25 28.09 -4.64
N PRO A 40 -20.50 28.55 -4.59
CA PRO A 40 -21.64 27.69 -4.27
C PRO A 40 -21.75 26.50 -5.23
N VAL A 41 -21.99 25.30 -4.70
CA VAL A 41 -22.20 24.11 -5.52
C VAL A 41 -23.62 24.15 -6.09
N GLY A 42 -23.75 23.93 -7.40
CA GLY A 42 -25.06 23.85 -8.05
C GLY A 42 -25.97 22.76 -7.45
N SER A 43 -27.28 22.87 -7.66
CA SER A 43 -28.34 22.13 -6.93
C SER A 43 -28.34 20.59 -7.01
N ILE A 44 -27.33 19.96 -7.61
CA ILE A 44 -27.22 18.51 -7.68
C ILE A 44 -26.80 18.00 -6.29
N ASN A 45 -27.64 17.19 -5.65
CA ASN A 45 -27.54 16.72 -4.25
C ASN A 45 -27.75 17.80 -3.17
N GLY A 46 -28.67 18.75 -3.41
CA GLY A 46 -29.11 19.70 -2.37
C GLY A 46 -28.17 20.87 -2.11
N GLY A 47 -27.23 21.14 -3.02
CA GLY A 47 -26.34 22.30 -2.95
C GLY A 47 -25.23 22.19 -1.92
N SER A 48 -24.95 20.98 -1.40
CA SER A 48 -23.96 20.78 -0.34
C SER A 48 -22.68 20.10 -0.80
N LEU A 49 -21.53 20.63 -0.34
CA LEU A 49 -20.21 20.04 -0.55
C LEU A 49 -20.02 18.82 0.36
N LEU A 50 -19.72 17.65 -0.21
CA LEU A 50 -19.35 16.45 0.56
C LEU A 50 -17.83 16.25 0.54
N PHE A 51 -17.17 16.40 1.68
CA PHE A 51 -15.76 16.03 1.84
C PHE A 51 -15.66 14.59 2.37
N VAL A 52 -14.98 13.71 1.63
CA VAL A 52 -14.67 12.34 2.08
C VAL A 52 -13.17 12.25 2.35
N ASP A 53 -12.79 12.30 3.62
CA ASP A 53 -11.37 12.22 4.04
C ASP A 53 -11.01 10.80 4.49
N ILE A 54 -10.20 10.11 3.69
CA ILE A 54 -9.68 8.75 3.94
C ILE A 54 -8.21 8.76 4.42
N SER A 55 -7.61 9.93 4.64
CA SER A 55 -6.18 10.08 4.91
C SER A 55 -5.82 9.95 6.39
N VAL A 56 -4.61 9.45 6.66
CA VAL A 56 -3.99 9.39 7.99
C VAL A 56 -2.54 9.89 7.87
N PRO A 57 -2.19 11.08 8.41
CA PRO A 57 -3.04 12.04 9.13
C PRO A 57 -4.14 12.68 8.25
N ARG A 58 -5.20 13.22 8.88
CA ARG A 58 -6.36 13.82 8.17
C ARG A 58 -5.92 15.02 7.32
N ASN A 59 -6.51 15.17 6.13
CA ASN A 59 -6.28 16.33 5.28
C ASN A 59 -7.35 17.42 5.43
N VAL A 60 -8.52 17.08 5.98
CA VAL A 60 -9.62 18.02 6.20
C VAL A 60 -9.66 18.42 7.67
N GLY A 61 -9.62 19.73 7.92
CA GLY A 61 -9.74 20.28 9.27
C GLY A 61 -11.09 19.97 9.88
N SER A 62 -11.14 19.67 11.18
CA SER A 62 -12.41 19.38 11.88
C SER A 62 -13.40 20.55 11.85
N CYS A 63 -12.92 21.78 11.70
CA CYS A 63 -13.72 23.00 11.61
C CYS A 63 -14.41 23.21 10.25
N VAL A 64 -14.13 22.37 9.24
CA VAL A 64 -14.77 22.48 7.92
C VAL A 64 -16.26 22.08 7.97
N SER A 65 -16.68 21.28 8.96
CA SER A 65 -18.09 20.96 9.18
C SER A 65 -18.94 22.17 9.59
N ASP A 66 -18.31 23.26 10.02
CA ASP A 66 -18.99 24.45 10.54
C ASP A 66 -19.35 25.45 9.42
N VAL A 67 -18.94 25.18 8.18
CA VAL A 67 -19.23 26.03 7.02
C VAL A 67 -20.63 25.73 6.47
N GLU A 68 -21.41 26.76 6.18
CA GLU A 68 -22.74 26.61 5.59
C GLU A 68 -22.70 25.82 4.28
N ASN A 69 -23.74 25.01 4.05
CA ASN A 69 -23.83 24.11 2.89
C ASN A 69 -22.66 23.12 2.77
N THR A 70 -21.87 22.90 3.82
CA THR A 70 -20.80 21.90 3.81
C THR A 70 -21.16 20.70 4.66
N ARG A 71 -20.94 19.50 4.13
CA ARG A 71 -21.01 18.23 4.84
C ARG A 71 -19.64 17.59 4.78
N VAL A 72 -18.99 17.49 5.93
CA VAL A 72 -17.73 16.72 6.04
C VAL A 72 -18.08 15.33 6.53
N ALA A 73 -17.87 14.34 5.66
CA ALA A 73 -17.85 12.94 6.03
C ALA A 73 -16.40 12.50 6.17
N CYS A 74 -15.83 12.67 7.37
CA CYS A 74 -14.58 11.99 7.70
C CYS A 74 -14.88 10.48 7.71
N LEU A 75 -14.46 9.78 6.66
CA LEU A 75 -14.60 8.34 6.55
C LEU A 75 -13.20 7.76 6.57
N ASN A 76 -12.68 7.45 7.75
CA ASN A 76 -11.43 6.69 7.80
C ASN A 76 -11.69 5.23 7.39
N ALA A 77 -10.63 4.46 7.17
CA ALA A 77 -10.73 3.04 6.84
C ALA A 77 -11.47 2.20 7.91
N PHE A 78 -11.61 2.71 9.15
CA PHE A 78 -12.34 2.09 10.25
C PHE A 78 -13.82 2.47 10.30
N ASP A 79 -14.27 3.56 9.66
CA ASP A 79 -15.64 4.06 9.70
C ASP A 79 -16.56 3.31 8.74
N LEU A 80 -15.98 2.55 7.79
CA LEU A 80 -16.70 1.69 6.84
C LEU A 80 -17.14 0.34 7.43
N LYS A 81 -17.34 0.25 8.76
CA LYS A 81 -17.63 -1.02 9.47
C LYS A 81 -18.80 -1.80 8.87
N GLU A 82 -19.83 -1.10 8.41
CA GLU A 82 -21.05 -1.71 7.87
C GLU A 82 -20.80 -2.38 6.51
N VAL A 83 -20.05 -1.73 5.61
CA VAL A 83 -19.63 -2.30 4.32
C VAL A 83 -18.60 -3.43 4.52
N VAL A 84 -17.76 -3.32 5.55
CA VAL A 84 -16.83 -4.37 5.96
C VAL A 84 -17.56 -5.59 6.52
N ALA A 85 -18.61 -5.37 7.32
CA ALA A 85 -19.42 -6.44 7.90
C ALA A 85 -20.18 -7.22 6.82
N ALA A 86 -20.78 -6.52 5.86
CA ALA A 86 -21.46 -7.14 4.72
C ALA A 86 -20.52 -7.98 3.84
N ASN A 87 -19.24 -7.62 3.77
CA ASN A 87 -18.22 -8.32 2.98
C ASN A 87 -17.33 -9.28 3.80
N LYS A 88 -17.68 -9.55 5.06
CA LYS A 88 -16.83 -10.29 5.99
C LYS A 88 -16.59 -11.73 5.55
N GLU A 89 -17.63 -12.41 5.07
CA GLU A 89 -17.54 -13.82 4.67
C GLU A 89 -16.72 -13.99 3.38
N ASP A 90 -16.96 -13.16 2.37
CA ASP A 90 -16.14 -13.13 1.15
C ASP A 90 -14.68 -12.74 1.43
N ARG A 91 -14.45 -11.81 2.36
CA ARG A 91 -13.10 -11.45 2.79
C ARG A 91 -12.42 -12.62 3.49
N ASN A 92 -13.11 -13.34 4.37
CA ASN A 92 -12.56 -14.48 5.07
C ASN A 92 -12.18 -15.62 4.11
N ARG A 93 -13.03 -15.89 3.11
CA ARG A 93 -12.74 -16.88 2.06
C ARG A 93 -11.49 -16.51 1.27
N LYS A 94 -11.43 -15.28 0.75
CA LYS A 94 -10.25 -14.78 0.01
C LYS A 94 -8.98 -14.74 0.87
N ALA A 95 -9.11 -14.41 2.16
CA ALA A 95 -7.99 -14.43 3.09
C ALA A 95 -7.45 -15.85 3.31
N MET A 96 -8.34 -16.84 3.39
CA MET A 96 -7.95 -18.25 3.51
C MET A 96 -7.23 -18.75 2.25
N GLU A 97 -7.74 -18.41 1.07
CA GLU A 97 -7.08 -18.70 -0.21
C GLU A 97 -5.69 -18.07 -0.29
N ALA A 98 -5.57 -16.79 0.09
CA ALA A 98 -4.29 -16.07 0.13
C ALA A 98 -3.31 -16.66 1.17
N GLN A 99 -3.81 -17.14 2.32
CA GLN A 99 -2.98 -17.72 3.36
C GLN A 99 -2.25 -18.98 2.89
N VAL A 100 -2.88 -19.78 2.02
CA VAL A 100 -2.22 -20.95 1.41
C VAL A 100 -1.02 -20.51 0.58
N ILE A 101 -1.18 -19.49 -0.27
CA ILE A 101 -0.11 -18.94 -1.10
C ILE A 101 1.02 -18.39 -0.22
N ILE A 102 0.69 -17.58 0.78
CA ILE A 102 1.69 -17.00 1.70
C ILE A 102 2.50 -18.08 2.41
N THR A 103 1.83 -19.15 2.85
CA THR A 103 2.50 -20.25 3.57
C THR A 103 3.48 -20.99 2.67
N GLU A 104 3.06 -21.29 1.44
CA GLU A 104 3.91 -21.97 0.47
C GLU A 104 5.11 -21.11 0.07
N GLU A 105 4.89 -19.84 -0.29
CA GLU A 105 5.96 -18.90 -0.65
C GLU A 105 6.92 -18.65 0.51
N SER A 106 6.42 -18.57 1.75
CA SER A 106 7.27 -18.41 2.94
C SER A 106 8.19 -19.61 3.14
N LYS A 107 7.69 -20.82 2.89
CA LYS A 107 8.48 -22.05 2.97
C LYS A 107 9.53 -22.11 1.88
N GLN A 108 9.17 -21.77 0.65
CA GLN A 108 10.11 -21.71 -0.48
C GLN A 108 11.20 -20.66 -0.24
N PHE A 109 10.82 -19.48 0.28
CA PHE A 109 11.75 -18.43 0.65
C PHE A 109 12.71 -18.89 1.76
N GLY A 110 12.21 -19.58 2.78
CA GLY A 110 13.03 -20.17 3.84
C GLY A 110 14.05 -21.16 3.29
N ALA A 111 13.60 -22.13 2.48
CA ALA A 111 14.49 -23.11 1.84
C ALA A 111 15.53 -22.46 0.92
N TRP A 112 15.13 -21.45 0.15
CA TRP A 112 16.05 -20.67 -0.68
C TRP A 112 17.09 -19.95 0.17
N ARG A 113 16.67 -19.28 1.26
CA ARG A 113 17.58 -18.58 2.16
C ARG A 113 18.59 -19.55 2.80
N ASP A 114 18.14 -20.71 3.26
CA ASP A 114 19.01 -21.71 3.89
C ASP A 114 20.01 -22.29 2.87
N SER A 115 19.63 -22.40 1.60
CA SER A 115 20.56 -22.82 0.53
C SER A 115 21.78 -21.89 0.37
N LEU A 116 21.63 -20.61 0.74
CA LEU A 116 22.69 -19.60 0.64
C LEU A 116 23.76 -19.74 1.75
N GLU A 117 23.51 -20.51 2.82
CA GLU A 117 24.48 -20.69 3.91
C GLU A 117 25.80 -21.32 3.45
N THR A 118 25.77 -22.08 2.36
CA THR A 118 26.97 -22.74 1.81
C THR A 118 27.84 -21.82 0.95
N VAL A 119 27.29 -20.68 0.48
CA VAL A 119 27.96 -19.75 -0.44
C VAL A 119 29.25 -19.15 0.15
N PRO A 120 29.30 -18.69 1.42
CA PRO A 120 30.53 -18.17 2.02
C PRO A 120 31.64 -19.24 2.13
N THR A 121 31.27 -20.49 2.43
CA THR A 121 32.21 -21.61 2.53
C THR A 121 32.82 -21.95 1.16
N ILE A 122 32.00 -22.01 0.11
CA ILE A 122 32.46 -22.20 -1.28
C ILE A 122 33.41 -21.07 -1.70
N LYS A 123 33.10 -19.81 -1.35
CA LYS A 123 33.96 -18.65 -1.65
C LYS A 123 35.33 -18.77 -0.96
N LYS A 124 35.37 -19.20 0.31
CA LYS A 124 36.62 -19.44 1.05
C LYS A 124 37.45 -20.55 0.41
N LEU A 125 36.84 -21.67 0.02
CA LEU A 125 37.53 -22.77 -0.65
C LEU A 125 38.16 -22.34 -1.98
N ARG A 126 37.42 -21.60 -2.83
CA ARG A 126 37.96 -21.06 -4.08
C ARG A 126 39.16 -20.14 -3.84
N ALA A 127 39.10 -19.28 -2.83
CA ALA A 127 40.20 -18.38 -2.49
C ALA A 127 41.46 -19.15 -2.03
N LEU A 128 41.31 -20.23 -1.27
CA LEU A 128 42.43 -21.08 -0.85
C LEU A 128 43.10 -21.76 -2.06
N VAL A 129 42.30 -22.36 -2.94
CA VAL A 129 42.80 -23.03 -4.15
C VAL A 129 43.53 -22.02 -5.06
N GLU A 130 42.96 -20.82 -5.23
CA GLU A 130 43.58 -19.78 -6.04
C GLU A 130 44.89 -19.28 -5.43
N GLY A 131 44.96 -19.15 -4.10
CA GLY A 131 46.22 -18.80 -3.40
C GLY A 131 47.31 -19.85 -3.61
N ILE A 132 46.96 -21.14 -3.56
CA ILE A 132 47.89 -22.24 -3.87
C ILE A 132 48.37 -22.15 -5.32
N ARG A 133 47.45 -21.94 -6.28
CA ARG A 133 47.77 -21.81 -7.70
C ARG A 133 48.78 -20.68 -7.95
N ILE A 134 48.52 -19.50 -7.39
CA ILE A 134 49.39 -18.33 -7.50
C ILE A 134 50.78 -18.62 -6.91
N THR A 135 50.83 -19.21 -5.72
CA THR A 135 52.09 -19.55 -5.03
C THR A 135 52.94 -20.51 -5.88
N ILE A 136 52.32 -21.55 -6.43
CA ILE A 136 52.99 -22.51 -7.33
C ILE A 136 53.50 -21.81 -8.60
N THR A 137 52.69 -20.95 -9.23
CA THR A 137 53.11 -20.22 -10.43
C THR A 137 54.31 -19.30 -10.17
N ILE A 138 54.32 -18.60 -9.03
CA ILE A 138 55.45 -17.74 -8.64
C ILE A 138 56.71 -18.58 -8.38
N LEU A 139 56.59 -19.69 -7.65
CA LEU A 139 57.72 -20.59 -7.39
C LEU A 139 58.29 -21.17 -8.69
N GLN A 140 57.44 -21.61 -9.63
CA GLN A 140 57.87 -22.13 -10.93
C GLN A 140 58.61 -21.07 -11.74
N TYR A 141 58.14 -19.81 -11.73
CA TYR A 141 58.84 -18.71 -12.38
C TYR A 141 60.21 -18.45 -11.76
N TYR A 142 60.31 -18.39 -10.43
CA TYR A 142 61.57 -18.19 -9.70
C TYR A 142 62.59 -19.30 -9.94
N ILE A 143 62.17 -20.56 -10.10
CA ILE A 143 63.06 -21.68 -10.40
C ILE A 143 63.54 -21.67 -11.87
N SER A 144 62.82 -20.98 -12.76
CA SER A 144 63.12 -20.91 -14.19
C SER A 144 64.02 -19.72 -14.58
N VAL A 145 64.44 -18.90 -13.61
CA VAL A 145 65.36 -17.75 -13.75
C VAL A 145 66.67 -18.08 -13.05
#